data_AF-A0A1X2H9V5-F1
#
_entry.id   AF-A0A1X2H9V5-F1
#
_cell.length_a   1.000
_cell.length_b   1.000
_cell.length_c   1.000
_cell.angle_alpha   90.00
_cell.angle_beta   90.00
_cell.angle_gamma   90.00
#
_symmetry.space_group_name_H-M   'P 1'
#
loop_
_entity.id
_entity.type
_entity.pdbx_description
1 polymer ?
#
loop_
_entity_poly.entity_id
_entity_poly.type
_entity_poly.pdbx_seq_one_letter_code
_entity_poly.pdbx_strand_id
1 'polypeptide(L)'
;MKNDPRHTRAKRPQDKDQLESPGRIKKRMRDLKRMLLKNDITAQAKVDTQRRLRALEHELGERLIDVQEEKNEKYYHKVKHFERKKALRRLKQAEKELADAENDEDKAQLEEAVKECRVNVAYTMHFPKSIGYRALYAENTRDSVDEIRDKIRAVVNRGDDDFSEIRKEYREMYRAKLIVEGKIAEPQAIDEEETKTSAAMDRAEPAPKQKDDFFE
;
A
#
# COMPACT_ATOMS: atom_id res chain seq x y z
N MET A 1 -9.22 35.14 45.11
CA MET A 1 -9.40 34.29 43.91
C MET A 1 -8.47 34.83 42.82
N LYS A 2 -7.35 34.15 42.53
CA LYS A 2 -6.41 34.55 41.49
C LYS A 2 -6.83 33.87 40.19
N ASN A 3 -7.19 34.65 39.17
CA ASN A 3 -7.58 34.17 37.86
C ASN A 3 -6.33 33.70 37.09
N ASP A 4 -6.27 32.41 36.79
CA ASP A 4 -5.22 31.83 35.95
C ASP A 4 -5.57 32.04 34.46
N PRO A 5 -4.67 32.59 33.63
CA PRO A 5 -4.95 32.83 32.22
C PRO A 5 -4.95 31.49 31.46
N ARG A 6 -6.06 31.20 30.78
CA ARG A 6 -6.18 30.02 29.92
C ARG A 6 -5.12 30.08 28.83
N HIS A 7 -4.13 29.19 28.88
CA HIS A 7 -3.19 28.98 27.79
C HIS A 7 -3.98 28.63 26.51
N THR A 8 -4.04 29.58 25.57
CA THR A 8 -4.41 29.28 24.19
C THR A 8 -3.29 28.44 23.61
N ARG A 9 -3.54 27.14 23.44
CA ARG A 9 -2.58 26.22 22.81
C ARG A 9 -2.37 26.67 21.37
N ALA A 10 -1.25 27.35 21.11
CA ALA A 10 -0.82 27.69 19.76
C ALA A 10 -0.83 26.43 18.89
N LYS A 11 -1.49 26.48 17.74
CA LYS A 11 -1.47 25.40 16.74
C LYS A 11 -0.01 25.18 16.36
N ARG A 12 0.51 23.98 16.66
CA ARG A 12 1.85 23.58 16.20
C ARG A 12 1.91 23.73 14.67
N PRO A 13 3.03 24.21 14.11
CA PRO A 13 3.24 24.19 12.67
C PRO A 13 3.05 22.75 12.19
N GLN A 14 2.15 22.55 11.24
CA GLN A 14 1.93 21.24 10.63
C GLN A 14 3.16 20.95 9.79
N ASP A 15 3.92 19.91 10.14
CA ASP A 15 5.06 19.44 9.36
C ASP A 15 4.64 19.17 7.92
N LYS A 16 5.52 19.58 7.00
CA LYS A 16 5.32 19.61 5.54
C LYS A 16 5.39 18.22 4.87
N ASP A 17 5.22 17.15 5.63
CA ASP A 17 5.15 15.76 5.15
C ASP A 17 3.69 15.25 5.08
N GLN A 18 2.72 16.15 4.90
CA GLN A 18 1.37 15.73 4.55
C GLN A 18 1.38 15.15 3.13
N LEU A 19 1.47 13.82 3.05
CA LEU A 19 1.09 13.03 1.88
C LEU A 19 -0.13 13.65 1.21
N GLU A 20 0.00 13.98 -0.08
CA GLU A 20 -1.01 14.76 -0.76
C GLU A 20 -2.38 14.07 -0.70
N SER A 21 -3.44 14.87 -0.52
CA SER A 21 -4.80 14.36 -0.57
C SER A 21 -5.10 13.82 -1.98
N PRO A 22 -5.86 12.72 -2.12
CA PRO A 22 -6.30 12.21 -3.42
C PRO A 22 -6.94 13.29 -4.30
N GLY A 23 -7.64 14.26 -3.69
CA GLY A 23 -8.27 15.37 -4.42
C GLY A 23 -7.26 16.33 -5.06
N ARG A 24 -6.11 16.56 -4.42
CA ARG A 24 -5.03 17.40 -4.97
C ARG A 24 -4.32 16.72 -6.13
N ILE A 25 -4.04 15.42 -6.00
CA ILE A 25 -3.45 14.60 -7.07
C ILE A 25 -4.39 14.60 -8.29
N LYS A 26 -5.70 14.34 -8.10
CA LYS A 26 -6.71 14.43 -9.16
C LYS A 26 -6.79 15.81 -9.82
N LYS A 27 -6.59 16.89 -9.07
CA LYS A 27 -6.55 18.25 -9.65
C LYS A 27 -5.36 18.40 -10.59
N ARG A 28 -4.15 18.04 -10.16
CA ARG A 28 -2.94 18.07 -10.99
C ARG A 28 -3.08 17.21 -12.25
N MET A 29 -3.62 15.99 -12.10
CA MET A 29 -3.90 15.12 -13.26
C MET A 29 -4.82 15.78 -14.28
N ARG A 30 -5.91 16.45 -13.83
CA ARG A 30 -6.80 17.19 -14.74
C ARG A 30 -6.08 18.33 -15.44
N ASP A 31 -5.23 19.05 -14.72
CA ASP A 31 -4.45 20.17 -15.28
C ASP A 31 -3.44 19.67 -16.32
N LEU A 32 -2.76 18.54 -16.10
CA LEU A 32 -1.90 17.90 -17.10
C LEU A 32 -2.69 17.35 -18.30
N LYS A 33 -3.85 16.72 -18.08
CA LYS A 33 -4.73 16.28 -19.18
C LYS A 33 -5.20 17.45 -20.04
N ARG A 34 -5.56 18.58 -19.42
CA ARG A 34 -5.89 19.83 -20.13
C ARG A 34 -4.70 20.42 -20.87
N MET A 35 -3.50 20.31 -20.31
CA MET A 35 -2.27 20.71 -20.99
C MET A 35 -2.11 19.88 -22.26
N LEU A 36 -2.17 18.55 -22.18
CA LEU A 36 -2.04 17.65 -23.34
C LEU A 36 -3.05 17.90 -24.48
N LEU A 37 -4.22 18.46 -24.17
CA LEU A 37 -5.24 18.83 -25.16
C LEU A 37 -4.92 20.12 -25.94
N LYS A 38 -3.91 20.89 -25.55
CA LYS A 38 -3.52 22.12 -26.26
C LYS A 38 -2.73 21.77 -27.52
N ASN A 39 -3.03 22.47 -28.61
CA ASN A 39 -2.36 22.26 -29.91
C ASN A 39 -0.91 22.79 -29.92
N ASP A 40 -0.58 23.77 -29.07
CA ASP A 40 0.69 24.52 -29.10
C ASP A 40 1.83 23.89 -28.27
N ILE A 41 1.81 22.57 -28.05
CA ILE A 41 2.82 21.88 -27.23
C ILE A 41 3.87 21.20 -28.11
N THR A 42 5.14 21.44 -27.80
CA THR A 42 6.29 20.78 -28.45
C THR A 42 6.28 19.27 -28.18
N ALA A 43 6.87 18.48 -29.09
CA ALA A 43 6.91 17.02 -28.94
C ALA A 43 7.55 16.59 -27.60
N GLN A 44 8.67 17.21 -27.23
CA GLN A 44 9.35 16.94 -25.95
C GLN A 44 8.45 17.24 -24.74
N ALA A 45 7.77 18.39 -24.72
CA ALA A 45 6.88 18.75 -23.63
C ALA A 45 5.65 17.84 -23.52
N LYS A 46 5.18 17.26 -24.64
CA LYS A 46 4.12 16.23 -24.63
C LYS A 46 4.59 14.96 -23.91
N VAL A 47 5.76 14.43 -24.28
CA VAL A 47 6.35 13.23 -23.67
C VAL A 47 6.55 13.43 -22.16
N ASP A 48 7.12 14.57 -21.76
CA ASP A 48 7.35 14.86 -20.34
C ASP A 48 6.04 14.99 -19.56
N THR A 49 5.01 15.59 -20.16
CA THR A 49 3.68 15.73 -19.55
C THR A 49 2.98 14.37 -19.41
N GLN A 50 3.10 13.48 -20.40
CA GLN A 50 2.57 12.11 -20.31
C GLN A 50 3.29 11.28 -19.23
N ARG A 51 4.62 11.36 -19.15
CA ARG A 51 5.39 10.70 -18.08
C ARG A 51 4.96 11.18 -16.70
N ARG A 52 4.80 12.49 -16.51
CA ARG A 52 4.29 13.07 -15.26
C ARG A 52 2.86 12.62 -14.96
N LEU A 53 2.00 12.53 -15.97
CA LEU A 53 0.64 12.06 -15.80
C LEU A 53 0.61 10.62 -15.30
N ARG A 54 1.40 9.72 -15.90
CA ARG A 54 1.54 8.31 -15.47
C ARG A 54 2.04 8.20 -14.03
N ALA A 55 3.03 9.03 -13.65
CA ALA A 55 3.53 9.07 -12.27
C ALA A 55 2.44 9.48 -11.28
N LEU A 56 1.63 10.50 -11.61
CA LEU A 56 0.50 10.93 -10.78
C LEU A 56 -0.63 9.89 -10.74
N GLU A 57 -0.86 9.13 -11.81
CA GLU A 57 -1.83 8.04 -11.84
C GLU A 57 -1.40 6.91 -10.89
N HIS A 58 -0.11 6.55 -10.88
CA HIS A 58 0.45 5.62 -9.92
C HIS A 58 0.32 6.12 -8.48
N GLU A 59 0.72 7.38 -8.23
CA GLU A 59 0.64 8.01 -6.90
C GLU A 59 -0.81 8.07 -6.39
N LEU A 60 -1.77 8.40 -7.26
CA LEU A 60 -3.19 8.38 -6.92
C LEU A 60 -3.62 6.99 -6.46
N GLY A 61 -3.14 5.95 -7.14
CA GLY A 61 -3.44 4.58 -6.80
C GLY A 61 -2.99 4.22 -5.39
N GLU A 62 -1.71 4.41 -5.08
CA GLU A 62 -1.17 4.17 -3.75
C GLU A 62 -1.91 4.98 -2.68
N ARG A 63 -2.20 6.25 -2.97
CA ARG A 63 -2.91 7.10 -2.01
C ARG A 63 -4.33 6.62 -1.72
N LEU A 64 -5.04 6.08 -2.71
CA LEU A 64 -6.38 5.52 -2.52
C LEU A 64 -6.34 4.25 -1.64
N ILE A 65 -5.30 3.43 -1.81
CA ILE A 65 -5.05 2.26 -0.95
C ILE A 65 -4.78 2.73 0.48
N ASP A 66 -3.89 3.70 0.68
CA ASP A 66 -3.58 4.25 2.01
C ASP A 66 -4.82 4.80 2.71
N VAL A 67 -5.66 5.56 2.01
CA VAL A 67 -6.93 6.07 2.58
C VAL A 67 -7.85 4.93 3.01
N GLN A 68 -7.90 3.84 2.24
CA GLN A 68 -8.70 2.66 2.60
C GLN A 68 -8.11 1.97 3.84
N GLU A 69 -6.79 1.81 3.90
CA GLU A 69 -6.11 1.22 5.06
C GLU A 69 -6.31 2.07 6.32
N GLU A 70 -6.18 3.39 6.23
CA GLU A 70 -6.47 4.32 7.33
C GLU A 70 -7.92 4.17 7.81
N LYS A 71 -8.88 4.03 6.89
CA LYS A 71 -10.30 3.84 7.20
C LYS A 71 -10.52 2.50 7.91
N ASN A 72 -9.96 1.42 7.39
CA ASN A 72 -10.08 0.09 7.98
C ASN A 72 -9.42 0.03 9.35
N GLU A 73 -8.24 0.62 9.51
CA GLU A 73 -7.56 0.68 10.80
C GLU A 73 -8.45 1.39 11.82
N LYS A 74 -9.01 2.57 11.52
CA LYS A 74 -9.93 3.26 12.43
C LYS A 74 -11.19 2.45 12.75
N TYR A 75 -11.80 1.83 11.74
CA TYR A 75 -13.05 1.09 11.89
C TYR A 75 -12.86 -0.19 12.71
N TYR A 76 -11.82 -0.96 12.42
CA TYR A 76 -11.56 -2.25 13.07
C TYR A 76 -10.60 -2.16 14.26
N HIS A 77 -10.06 -0.97 14.58
CA HIS A 77 -9.08 -0.78 15.67
C HIS A 77 -9.54 -1.43 16.98
N LYS A 78 -10.78 -1.12 17.39
CA LYS A 78 -11.35 -1.63 18.65
C LYS A 78 -11.53 -3.14 18.62
N VAL A 79 -12.07 -3.67 17.52
CA VAL A 79 -12.28 -5.12 17.35
C VAL A 79 -10.95 -5.86 17.42
N LYS A 80 -9.95 -5.42 16.62
CA LYS A 80 -8.59 -5.99 16.64
C LYS A 80 -7.95 -5.91 18.03
N HIS A 81 -8.16 -4.82 18.77
CA HIS A 81 -7.62 -4.67 20.13
C HIS A 81 -8.19 -5.70 21.10
N PHE A 82 -9.51 -5.91 21.10
CA PHE A 82 -10.13 -6.91 21.97
C PHE A 82 -9.75 -8.33 21.57
N GLU A 83 -9.70 -8.62 20.27
CA GLU A 83 -9.27 -9.93 19.78
C GLU A 83 -7.81 -10.22 20.11
N ARG A 84 -6.91 -9.25 19.90
CA ARG A 84 -5.50 -9.38 20.29
C ARG A 84 -5.36 -9.65 21.78
N LYS A 85 -6.09 -8.92 22.62
CA LYS A 85 -6.09 -9.18 24.07
C LYS A 85 -6.57 -10.59 24.40
N LYS A 86 -7.61 -11.08 23.73
CA LYS A 86 -8.13 -12.44 23.92
C LYS A 86 -7.13 -13.49 23.44
N ALA A 87 -6.52 -13.30 22.28
CA ALA A 87 -5.48 -14.19 21.73
C ALA A 87 -4.25 -14.25 22.63
N LEU A 88 -3.75 -13.11 23.12
CA LEU A 88 -2.62 -13.05 24.06
C LEU A 88 -2.92 -13.74 25.39
N ARG A 89 -4.15 -13.61 25.92
CA ARG A 89 -4.55 -14.31 27.14
C ARG A 89 -4.55 -15.83 26.94
N ARG A 90 -5.10 -16.29 25.82
CA ARG A 90 -5.11 -17.72 25.46
C ARG A 90 -3.71 -18.28 25.25
N LEU A 91 -2.84 -17.52 24.59
CA LEU A 91 -1.44 -17.91 24.44
C LEU A 91 -0.76 -18.09 25.80
N LYS A 92 -0.88 -17.11 26.70
CA LYS A 92 -0.32 -17.20 28.05
C LYS A 92 -0.89 -18.38 28.85
N GLN A 93 -2.17 -18.67 28.68
CA GLN A 93 -2.81 -19.81 29.33
C GLN A 93 -2.25 -21.13 28.79
N ALA A 94 -2.19 -21.29 27.47
CA ALA A 94 -1.64 -22.49 26.83
C ALA A 94 -0.16 -22.71 27.16
N GLU A 95 0.65 -21.63 27.21
CA GLU A 95 2.05 -21.70 27.63
C GLU A 95 2.20 -22.15 29.09
N LYS A 96 1.29 -21.72 29.97
CA LYS A 96 1.27 -22.16 31.36
C LYS A 96 0.85 -23.63 31.47
N GLU A 97 -0.21 -24.03 30.79
CA GLU A 97 -0.68 -25.42 30.77
C GLU A 97 0.42 -26.36 30.24
N LEU A 98 1.17 -25.94 29.21
CA LEU A 98 2.32 -26.69 28.69
C LEU A 98 3.45 -26.80 29.73
N ALA A 99 3.71 -25.74 30.50
CA ALA A 99 4.74 -25.76 31.55
C ALA A 99 4.36 -26.64 32.75
N ASP A 100 3.07 -26.73 33.05
CA ASP A 100 2.52 -27.53 34.15
C ASP A 100 2.25 -29.00 33.73
N ALA A 101 2.46 -29.37 32.45
CA ALA A 101 2.18 -30.69 31.92
C ALA A 101 3.24 -31.74 32.30
N GLU A 102 2.82 -32.85 32.91
CA GLU A 102 3.72 -33.92 33.36
C GLU A 102 3.89 -35.03 32.30
N ASN A 103 2.83 -35.36 31.55
CA ASN A 103 2.81 -36.44 30.56
C ASN A 103 3.27 -35.98 29.16
N ASP A 104 3.94 -36.86 28.42
CA ASP A 104 4.48 -36.52 27.10
C ASP A 104 3.41 -36.46 26.00
N GLU A 105 2.33 -37.24 26.08
CA GLU A 105 1.20 -37.15 25.16
C GLU A 105 0.43 -35.82 25.33
N ASP A 106 0.24 -35.39 26.57
CA ASP A 106 -0.41 -34.11 26.90
C ASP A 106 0.46 -32.92 26.44
N LYS A 107 1.79 -33.01 26.63
CA LYS A 107 2.73 -31.99 26.12
C LYS A 107 2.63 -31.81 24.62
N ALA A 108 2.59 -32.88 23.83
CA ALA A 108 2.50 -32.77 22.38
C ALA A 108 1.22 -32.06 21.91
N GLN A 109 0.07 -32.33 22.56
CA GLN A 109 -1.18 -31.65 22.28
C GLN A 109 -1.15 -30.17 22.69
N LEU A 110 -0.56 -29.87 23.84
CA LEU A 110 -0.42 -28.52 24.37
C LEU A 110 0.55 -27.68 23.54
N GLU A 111 1.63 -28.26 23.02
CA GLU A 111 2.55 -27.61 22.07
C GLU A 111 1.81 -27.16 20.81
N GLU A 112 0.96 -28.03 20.27
CA GLU A 112 0.15 -27.70 19.10
C GLU A 112 -0.87 -26.59 19.42
N ALA A 113 -1.49 -26.64 20.60
CA ALA A 113 -2.37 -25.56 21.07
C ALA A 113 -1.64 -24.22 21.21
N VAL A 114 -0.39 -24.22 21.70
CA VAL A 114 0.47 -23.03 21.78
C VAL A 114 0.77 -22.50 20.37
N LYS A 115 1.13 -23.36 19.41
CA LYS A 115 1.35 -22.94 18.02
C LYS A 115 0.11 -22.30 17.41
N GLU A 116 -1.06 -22.92 17.55
CA GLU A 116 -2.33 -22.33 17.09
C GLU A 116 -2.64 -20.99 17.76
N CYS A 117 -2.33 -20.84 19.05
CA CYS A 117 -2.44 -19.55 19.74
C CYS A 117 -1.48 -18.50 19.18
N ARG A 118 -0.25 -18.87 18.83
CA ARG A 118 0.73 -17.96 18.16
C ARG A 118 0.22 -17.50 16.81
N VAL A 119 -0.33 -18.40 16.00
CA VAL A 119 -0.97 -18.06 14.71
C VAL A 119 -2.10 -17.06 14.91
N ASN A 120 -2.94 -17.26 15.93
CA ASN A 120 -4.03 -16.33 16.24
C ASN A 120 -3.53 -14.94 16.65
N VAL A 121 -2.44 -14.87 17.43
CA VAL A 121 -1.81 -13.59 17.77
C VAL A 121 -1.26 -12.92 16.51
N ALA A 122 -0.49 -13.65 15.70
CA ALA A 122 0.06 -13.16 14.44
C ALA A 122 -1.04 -12.65 13.50
N TYR A 123 -2.16 -13.38 13.41
CA TYR A 123 -3.33 -12.96 12.63
C TYR A 123 -3.85 -11.58 13.08
N THR A 124 -4.05 -11.35 14.39
CA THR A 124 -4.54 -10.04 14.88
C THR A 124 -3.56 -8.88 14.65
N MET A 125 -2.26 -9.18 14.47
CA MET A 125 -1.20 -8.19 14.26
C MET A 125 -0.97 -7.91 12.78
N HIS A 126 -0.88 -8.96 11.96
CA HIS A 126 -0.40 -8.91 10.58
C HIS A 126 -1.52 -9.07 9.55
N PHE A 127 -2.78 -9.13 9.97
CA PHE A 127 -3.91 -9.10 9.04
C PHE A 127 -3.81 -7.90 8.07
N PRO A 128 -3.96 -8.11 6.75
CA PRO A 128 -3.80 -7.05 5.76
C PRO A 128 -4.78 -5.90 5.99
N LYS A 129 -4.26 -4.66 5.96
CA LYS A 129 -5.07 -3.46 6.24
C LYS A 129 -5.96 -3.04 5.07
N SER A 130 -5.63 -3.47 3.84
CA SER A 130 -6.36 -3.12 2.62
C SER A 130 -7.76 -3.73 2.57
N ILE A 131 -8.03 -4.78 3.36
CA ILE A 131 -9.30 -5.50 3.41
C ILE A 131 -9.96 -5.39 4.80
N GLY A 132 -11.27 -5.66 4.85
CA GLY A 132 -12.02 -5.67 6.09
C GLY A 132 -11.60 -6.82 7.01
N TYR A 133 -11.37 -6.50 8.29
CA TYR A 133 -10.94 -7.48 9.28
C TYR A 133 -12.03 -8.53 9.55
N ARG A 134 -11.65 -9.81 9.52
CA ARG A 134 -12.53 -10.93 9.88
C ARG A 134 -12.19 -11.41 11.28
N ALA A 135 -13.17 -11.33 12.19
CA ALA A 135 -13.00 -11.62 13.60
C ALA A 135 -12.81 -13.12 13.85
N LEU A 136 -11.75 -13.49 14.59
CA LEU A 136 -11.45 -14.88 14.97
C LEU A 136 -12.46 -15.47 15.96
N TYR A 137 -13.01 -14.63 16.84
CA TYR A 137 -13.77 -15.07 18.00
C TYR A 137 -15.23 -14.63 17.95
N ALA A 138 -15.74 -14.30 16.77
CA ALA A 138 -17.16 -14.04 16.53
C ALA A 138 -17.87 -15.31 16.02
N GLU A 139 -19.08 -15.56 16.54
CA GLU A 139 -19.83 -16.82 16.35
C GLU A 139 -20.16 -17.15 14.89
N ASN A 140 -20.32 -16.16 14.02
CA ASN A 140 -20.78 -16.32 12.64
C ASN A 140 -19.66 -16.38 11.58
N THR A 141 -18.39 -16.51 12.00
CA THR A 141 -17.24 -16.30 11.09
C THR A 141 -16.41 -17.54 10.81
N ARG A 142 -16.81 -18.71 11.32
CA ARG A 142 -15.96 -19.91 11.28
C ARG A 142 -15.63 -20.43 9.87
N ASP A 143 -16.49 -20.19 8.89
CA ASP A 143 -16.38 -20.85 7.57
C ASP A 143 -15.72 -19.99 6.47
N SER A 144 -15.29 -18.75 6.77
CA SER A 144 -14.70 -17.84 5.76
C SER A 144 -13.33 -17.25 6.13
N VAL A 145 -12.71 -17.71 7.21
CA VAL A 145 -11.50 -17.09 7.80
C VAL A 145 -10.20 -17.74 7.31
N ASP A 146 -10.29 -18.76 6.44
CA ASP A 146 -9.20 -19.73 6.30
C ASP A 146 -8.02 -19.25 5.47
N GLU A 147 -8.21 -18.68 4.27
CA GLU A 147 -7.07 -18.43 3.36
C GLU A 147 -5.98 -17.48 3.93
N ILE A 148 -6.38 -16.36 4.54
CA ILE A 148 -5.42 -15.40 5.13
C ILE A 148 -4.76 -16.02 6.37
N ARG A 149 -5.55 -16.74 7.17
CA ARG A 149 -5.07 -17.38 8.38
C ARG A 149 -4.08 -18.49 8.04
N ASP A 150 -4.31 -19.25 6.98
CA ASP A 150 -3.44 -20.30 6.49
C ASP A 150 -2.12 -19.74 5.95
N LYS A 151 -2.16 -18.61 5.21
CA LYS A 151 -0.94 -17.90 4.81
C LYS A 151 -0.12 -17.43 6.02
N ILE A 152 -0.79 -16.86 7.03
CA ILE A 152 -0.12 -16.44 8.28
C ILE A 152 0.42 -17.65 9.05
N ARG A 153 -0.33 -18.76 9.10
CA ARG A 153 0.12 -20.02 9.70
C ARG A 153 1.37 -20.53 9.01
N ALA A 154 1.41 -20.50 7.68
CA ALA A 154 2.59 -20.93 6.91
C ALA A 154 3.83 -20.11 7.29
N VAL A 155 3.72 -18.78 7.37
CA VAL A 155 4.83 -17.89 7.78
C VAL A 155 5.29 -18.20 9.20
N VAL A 156 4.35 -18.32 10.14
CA VAL A 156 4.65 -18.65 11.55
C VAL A 156 5.32 -20.02 11.68
N ASN A 157 4.87 -21.01 10.92
CA ASN A 157 5.44 -22.37 10.94
C ASN A 157 6.84 -22.44 10.33
N ARG A 158 7.18 -21.55 9.40
CA ARG A 158 8.56 -21.38 8.92
C ARG A 158 9.49 -20.76 9.98
N GLY A 159 8.92 -20.13 11.01
CA GLY A 159 9.67 -19.38 12.02
C GLY A 159 10.07 -17.97 11.55
N ASP A 160 9.45 -17.47 10.48
CA ASP A 160 9.68 -16.12 9.97
C ASP A 160 8.79 -15.11 10.68
N ASP A 161 9.33 -13.91 10.91
CA ASP A 161 8.56 -12.75 11.39
C ASP A 161 8.23 -11.74 10.27
N ASP A 162 8.58 -12.07 9.02
CA ASP A 162 8.29 -11.19 7.88
C ASP A 162 6.97 -11.54 7.18
N PHE A 163 6.00 -10.64 7.34
CA PHE A 163 4.70 -10.68 6.67
C PHE A 163 4.60 -9.67 5.52
N SER A 164 5.73 -9.17 5.00
CA SER A 164 5.79 -8.17 3.92
C SER A 164 5.13 -8.64 2.63
N GLU A 165 5.35 -9.91 2.26
CA GLU A 165 4.79 -10.53 1.06
C GLU A 165 3.26 -10.53 1.10
N ILE A 166 2.68 -10.96 2.23
CA ILE A 166 1.23 -10.93 2.43
C ILE A 166 0.72 -9.50 2.30
N ARG A 167 1.36 -8.52 2.95
CA ARG A 167 0.93 -7.12 2.83
C ARG A 167 0.96 -6.63 1.38
N LYS A 168 2.01 -6.97 0.63
CA LYS A 168 2.19 -6.59 -0.78
C LYS A 168 1.11 -7.23 -1.66
N GLU A 169 0.90 -8.54 -1.53
CA GLU A 169 -0.11 -9.29 -2.29
C GLU A 169 -1.51 -8.68 -2.12
N TYR A 170 -1.94 -8.43 -0.87
CA TYR A 170 -3.26 -7.87 -0.61
C TYR A 170 -3.38 -6.39 -0.98
N ARG A 171 -2.26 -5.64 -1.06
CA ARG A 171 -2.26 -4.30 -1.66
C ARG A 171 -2.43 -4.38 -3.17
N GLU A 172 -1.72 -5.29 -3.84
CA GLU A 172 -1.83 -5.52 -5.28
C GLU A 172 -3.23 -6.00 -5.68
N MET A 173 -3.83 -6.91 -4.92
CA MET A 173 -5.22 -7.33 -5.13
C MET A 173 -6.20 -6.16 -4.98
N TYR A 174 -6.02 -5.30 -3.97
CA TYR A 174 -6.88 -4.13 -3.81
C TYR A 174 -6.65 -3.10 -4.92
N ARG A 175 -5.41 -2.95 -5.39
CA ARG A 175 -5.06 -2.13 -6.55
C ARG A 175 -5.76 -2.63 -7.83
N ALA A 176 -5.71 -3.93 -8.09
CA ALA A 176 -6.41 -4.56 -9.21
C ALA A 176 -7.93 -4.31 -9.13
N LYS A 177 -8.52 -4.41 -7.92
CA LYS A 177 -9.92 -4.04 -7.70
C LYS A 177 -10.21 -2.57 -8.06
N LEU A 178 -9.33 -1.63 -7.69
CA LEU A 178 -9.50 -0.22 -8.02
C LEU A 178 -9.38 0.05 -9.53
N ILE A 179 -8.59 -0.74 -10.25
CA ILE A 179 -8.51 -0.70 -11.72
C ILE A 179 -9.82 -1.18 -12.34
N VAL A 180 -10.35 -2.33 -11.89
CA VAL A 180 -11.65 -2.86 -12.36
C VAL A 180 -12.80 -1.88 -12.09
N GLU A 181 -12.77 -1.17 -10.96
CA GLU A 181 -13.73 -0.11 -10.63
C GLU A 181 -13.52 1.19 -11.43
N GLY A 182 -12.48 1.30 -12.27
CA GLY A 182 -12.17 2.48 -13.08
C GLY A 182 -11.68 3.69 -12.28
N LYS A 183 -11.23 3.50 -11.02
CA LYS A 183 -10.73 4.59 -10.17
C LYS A 183 -9.28 4.94 -10.45
N ILE A 184 -8.52 3.99 -10.99
CA ILE A 184 -7.12 4.13 -11.40
C ILE A 184 -7.02 3.59 -12.84
N ALA A 185 -6.12 4.16 -13.64
CA ALA A 185 -5.80 3.61 -14.95
C ALA A 185 -4.96 2.33 -14.82
N GLU A 186 -5.06 1.44 -15.81
CA GLU A 186 -4.12 0.33 -15.93
C GLU A 186 -2.69 0.87 -16.09
N PRO A 187 -1.69 0.22 -15.46
CA PRO A 187 -0.30 0.58 -15.70
C PRO A 187 0.03 0.32 -17.17
N GLN A 188 0.06 1.39 -17.97
CA GLN A 188 0.57 1.31 -19.33
C GLN A 188 2.06 0.96 -19.27
N ALA A 189 2.46 -0.09 -19.98
CA ALA A 189 3.87 -0.37 -20.20
C ALA A 189 4.52 0.87 -20.83
N ILE A 190 5.72 1.21 -20.36
CA ILE A 190 6.51 2.27 -20.99
C ILE A 190 7.03 1.66 -22.29
N ASP A 191 6.45 2.02 -23.43
CA ASP A 191 7.04 1.67 -24.71
C ASP A 191 8.43 2.33 -24.78
N GLU A 192 9.48 1.52 -24.65
CA GLU A 192 10.87 1.96 -24.73
C GLU A 192 11.22 2.52 -26.13
N GLU A 193 10.36 2.29 -27.13
CA GLU A 193 10.59 2.66 -28.53
C GLU A 193 10.61 4.18 -28.78
N GLU A 194 9.87 5.00 -28.00
CA GLU A 194 9.85 6.45 -28.24
C GLU A 194 11.16 7.17 -27.87
N THR A 195 12.06 6.50 -27.13
CA THR A 195 13.39 7.04 -26.83
C THR A 195 14.39 6.90 -27.97
N LYS A 196 14.13 6.00 -28.93
CA LYS A 196 15.02 5.76 -30.08
C LYS A 196 14.75 6.73 -31.23
N THR A 197 13.53 7.20 -31.39
CA THR A 197 13.14 8.11 -32.49
C THR A 197 13.63 9.54 -32.28
N SER A 198 13.65 10.04 -31.04
CA SER A 198 14.22 11.38 -30.74
C SER A 198 15.75 11.41 -30.84
N ALA A 199 16.44 10.34 -30.43
CA ALA A 199 17.89 10.21 -30.55
C ALA A 199 18.37 10.08 -32.01
N ALA A 200 17.50 9.65 -32.94
CA ALA A 200 17.78 9.61 -34.37
C ALA A 200 17.56 10.97 -35.07
N MET A 201 16.63 11.80 -34.58
CA MET A 201 16.40 13.15 -35.13
C MET A 201 17.51 14.15 -34.77
N ASP A 202 18.12 14.03 -33.58
CA ASP A 202 19.25 14.90 -33.17
C ASP A 202 20.61 14.50 -33.77
N ARG A 203 20.68 13.36 -34.50
CA ARG A 203 21.91 12.83 -35.10
C ARG A 203 21.97 12.99 -36.63
N ALA A 204 21.00 13.69 -37.22
CA ALA A 204 21.06 14.07 -38.63
C ALA A 204 22.12 15.16 -38.83
N GLU A 205 23.19 14.83 -39.54
CA GLU A 205 24.29 15.74 -39.89
C GLU A 205 23.77 17.02 -40.57
N PRO A 206 24.37 18.20 -40.29
CA PRO A 206 24.02 19.41 -41.01
C PRO A 206 24.33 19.24 -42.50
N ALA A 207 23.36 19.59 -43.35
CA ALA A 207 23.44 19.50 -44.80
C ALA A 207 24.75 20.11 -45.35
N PRO A 208 25.37 19.52 -46.39
CA PRO A 208 26.61 20.03 -46.94
C PRO A 208 26.41 21.44 -47.51
N LYS A 209 27.22 22.39 -47.02
CA LYS A 209 27.29 23.74 -47.57
C LYS A 209 27.73 23.66 -49.04
N GLN A 210 26.86 24.10 -49.94
CA GLN A 210 27.26 24.41 -51.33
C GLN A 210 28.35 25.47 -51.26
N LYS A 211 29.51 25.19 -51.87
CA LYS A 211 30.54 26.19 -52.11
C LYS A 211 30.10 26.98 -53.33
N ASP A 212 29.80 28.26 -53.13
CA ASP A 212 29.65 29.22 -54.22
C ASP A 212 31.06 29.52 -54.78
N ASP A 213 31.35 28.99 -55.97
CA ASP A 213 32.47 29.40 -56.80
C ASP A 213 32.14 30.77 -57.44
N PHE A 214 32.15 31.81 -56.62
CA PHE A 214 31.97 33.19 -57.05
C PHE A 214 33.20 34.01 -56.63
N PHE A 215 34.27 33.96 -57.43
CA PHE A 215 35.16 35.07 -57.78
C PHE A 215 36.31 34.53 -58.65
N GLU A 216 36.27 34.89 -59.93
CA GLU A 216 37.42 35.02 -60.82
C GLU A 216 37.98 36.44 -60.70
#